data_AF-A0A1F8DSL0-F1
#
_entry.id   AF-A0A1F8DSL0-F1
#
_cell.length_a   1.000
_cell.length_b   1.000
_cell.length_c   1.000
_cell.angle_alpha   90.00
_cell.angle_beta   90.00
_cell.angle_gamma   90.00
#
_symmetry.space_group_name_H-M   'P 1'
#
loop_
_entity.id
_entity.type
_entity.pdbx_description
1 polymer ?
#
loop_
_entity_poly.entity_id
_entity_poly.type
_entity_poly.pdbx_seq_one_letter_code
_entity_poly.pdbx_strand_id
1 'polypeptide(L)'
;MTAVLISSLVFLFVPFIAHAHCPLCTAGAVAAGGIAAWLGVGDLTVGIFIGAAALLLGWWLAKRIKKEYVPFQLVLASAFIFLTTILPTIPFMPAISFVYIPWFGEYGLVYTLNSFLLGSLLGAAVVLAAPFASRLLNRMRGDIAFPYQGMVVTLALLVAVAVLVEFVI
;
A
#
# COMPACT_ATOMS: atom_id res chain seq x y z
N MET A 1 9.14 -4.64 27.87
CA MET A 1 9.28 -5.95 27.20
C MET A 1 8.02 -6.82 27.33
N THR A 2 7.28 -6.79 28.44
CA THR A 2 6.03 -7.56 28.64
C THR A 2 4.83 -7.11 27.78
N ALA A 3 4.73 -5.81 27.48
CA ALA A 3 3.64 -5.28 26.63
C ALA A 3 3.72 -5.76 25.15
N VAL A 4 4.92 -6.06 24.65
CA VAL A 4 5.14 -6.52 23.26
C VAL A 4 4.66 -7.96 23.09
N LEU A 5 4.87 -8.81 24.11
CA LEU A 5 4.43 -10.21 24.12
C LEU A 5 2.90 -10.33 24.17
N ILE A 6 2.23 -9.47 24.94
CA ILE A 6 0.76 -9.46 25.04
C ILE A 6 0.13 -8.94 23.74
N SER A 7 0.73 -7.92 23.11
CA SER A 7 0.30 -7.41 21.80
C SER A 7 0.46 -8.46 20.69
N SER A 8 1.53 -9.26 20.75
CA SER A 8 1.77 -10.36 19.80
C SER A 8 0.79 -11.53 19.98
N LEU A 9 0.35 -11.81 21.20
CA LEU A 9 -0.63 -12.87 21.49
C LEU A 9 -2.06 -12.49 21.09
N VAL A 10 -2.40 -11.20 21.16
CA VAL A 10 -3.71 -10.68 20.73
C VAL A 10 -3.85 -10.67 19.20
N PHE A 11 -2.76 -10.55 18.45
CA PHE A 11 -2.77 -10.66 16.98
C PHE A 11 -3.12 -12.07 16.48
N LEU A 12 -2.89 -13.10 17.29
CA LEU A 12 -3.21 -14.49 16.93
C LEU A 12 -4.72 -14.80 16.98
N PHE A 13 -5.54 -13.90 17.55
CA PHE A 13 -6.97 -14.11 17.81
C PHE A 13 -7.94 -13.23 16.98
N VAL A 14 -7.46 -12.65 15.87
CA VAL A 14 -8.25 -11.74 15.02
C VAL A 14 -8.99 -12.53 13.91
N PRO A 15 -10.29 -12.26 13.66
CA PRO A 15 -11.31 -13.29 13.47
C PRO A 15 -11.42 -13.90 12.06
N PHE A 16 -11.99 -15.10 12.05
CA PHE A 16 -12.18 -16.06 10.94
C PHE A 16 -13.19 -15.65 9.85
N ILE A 17 -13.63 -14.39 9.82
CA ILE A 17 -14.64 -13.91 8.84
C ILE A 17 -14.15 -12.56 8.31
N ALA A 18 -13.30 -12.60 7.29
CA ALA A 18 -12.78 -11.40 6.64
C ALA A 18 -12.93 -11.47 5.12
N HIS A 19 -14.18 -11.51 4.66
CA HIS A 19 -14.50 -11.03 3.32
C HIS A 19 -14.65 -9.50 3.36
N ALA A 20 -13.55 -8.77 3.12
CA ALA A 20 -13.46 -7.44 2.49
C ALA A 20 -12.12 -6.77 2.86
N HIS A 21 -11.22 -6.59 1.87
CA HIS A 21 -9.95 -5.83 1.92
C HIS A 21 -9.34 -5.62 3.33
N CYS A 22 -8.42 -6.54 3.63
CA CYS A 22 -8.11 -7.02 4.97
C CYS A 22 -7.34 -5.98 5.81
N PRO A 23 -7.75 -5.67 7.05
CA PRO A 23 -6.92 -4.91 8.00
C PRO A 23 -5.56 -5.59 8.23
N LEU A 24 -5.49 -6.91 7.98
CA LEU A 24 -4.26 -7.68 8.05
C LEU A 24 -3.27 -7.34 6.91
N CYS A 25 -3.75 -6.98 5.71
CA CYS A 25 -2.89 -6.50 4.62
C CYS A 25 -2.32 -5.12 4.95
N THR A 26 -3.12 -4.24 5.54
CA THR A 26 -2.64 -2.95 6.04
C THR A 26 -1.57 -3.16 7.10
N ALA A 27 -1.84 -4.00 8.10
CA ALA A 27 -0.87 -4.30 9.16
C ALA A 27 0.42 -4.89 8.57
N GLY A 28 0.31 -5.80 7.61
CA GLY A 28 1.45 -6.37 6.90
C GLY A 28 2.23 -5.33 6.09
N ALA A 29 1.57 -4.43 5.37
CA ALA A 29 2.22 -3.37 4.61
C ALA A 29 2.91 -2.35 5.52
N VAL A 30 2.29 -1.94 6.63
CA VAL A 30 2.90 -1.06 7.64
C VAL A 30 4.10 -1.74 8.30
N ALA A 31 3.97 -3.01 8.67
CA ALA A 31 5.07 -3.77 9.25
C ALA A 31 6.25 -3.89 8.25
N ALA A 32 5.97 -4.25 7.00
CA ALA A 32 6.99 -4.35 5.96
C ALA A 32 7.66 -2.99 5.68
N GLY A 33 6.89 -1.91 5.60
CA GLY A 33 7.42 -0.55 5.43
C GLY A 33 8.28 -0.09 6.61
N GLY A 34 7.85 -0.40 7.85
CA GLY A 34 8.63 -0.11 9.05
C GLY A 34 9.94 -0.91 9.11
N ILE A 35 9.91 -2.18 8.73
CA ILE A 35 11.12 -3.01 8.62
C ILE A 35 12.05 -2.46 7.53
N ALA A 36 11.52 -2.08 6.37
CA ALA A 36 12.29 -1.49 5.29
C ALA A 36 12.96 -0.18 5.72
N ALA A 37 12.23 0.71 6.41
CA ALA A 37 12.80 1.93 6.95
C ALA A 37 13.91 1.66 7.99
N TRP A 38 13.74 0.64 8.82
CA TRP A 38 14.76 0.26 9.81
C TRP A 38 16.01 -0.36 9.18
N LEU A 39 15.86 -1.09 8.06
CA LEU A 39 16.97 -1.62 7.27
C LEU A 39 17.72 -0.54 6.46
N GLY A 40 17.20 0.69 6.38
CA GLY A 40 17.78 1.76 5.59
C GLY A 40 17.52 1.62 4.08
N VAL A 41 16.44 0.94 3.70
CA VAL A 41 15.99 0.78 2.30
C VAL A 41 15.53 2.15 1.75
N GLY A 42 15.67 2.38 0.45
CA GLY A 42 15.36 3.67 -0.17
C GLY A 42 13.96 4.23 0.13
N ASP A 43 13.85 5.54 0.24
CA ASP A 43 12.59 6.25 0.59
C ASP A 43 11.44 5.97 -0.39
N LEU A 44 11.76 5.61 -1.63
CA LEU A 44 10.78 5.23 -2.64
C LEU A 44 10.12 3.89 -2.28
N THR A 45 10.90 2.92 -1.81
CA THR A 45 10.42 1.61 -1.35
C THR A 45 9.56 1.75 -0.09
N VAL A 46 10.00 2.58 0.87
CA VAL A 46 9.20 2.90 2.06
C VAL A 46 7.87 3.58 1.66
N GLY A 47 7.92 4.49 0.68
CA GLY A 47 6.75 5.13 0.08
C GLY A 47 5.75 4.12 -0.49
N ILE A 48 6.21 3.08 -1.21
CA ILE A 48 5.36 2.01 -1.77
C ILE A 48 4.53 1.34 -0.67
N PHE A 49 5.16 0.95 0.44
CA PHE A 49 4.46 0.29 1.53
C PHE A 49 3.46 1.22 2.24
N ILE A 50 3.82 2.48 2.46
CA ILE A 50 2.94 3.45 3.13
C ILE A 50 1.74 3.82 2.24
N GLY A 51 1.96 4.05 0.96
CA GLY A 51 0.88 4.33 0.00
C GLY A 51 -0.09 3.17 -0.17
N ALA A 52 0.45 1.94 -0.21
CA ALA A 52 -0.36 0.73 -0.22
C ALA A 52 -1.20 0.57 1.05
N ALA A 53 -0.59 0.76 2.22
CA ALA A 53 -1.29 0.71 3.51
C ALA A 53 -2.42 1.74 3.57
N ALA A 54 -2.17 2.98 3.13
CA ALA A 54 -3.17 4.05 3.12
C ALA A 54 -4.38 3.71 2.23
N LEU A 55 -4.16 3.14 1.04
CA LEU A 55 -5.27 2.69 0.20
C LEU A 55 -6.06 1.52 0.81
N LEU A 56 -5.37 0.53 1.38
CA LEU A 56 -6.00 -0.62 2.04
C LEU A 56 -6.89 -0.16 3.21
N LEU A 57 -6.39 0.78 4.03
CA LEU A 57 -7.15 1.47 5.08
C LEU A 57 -8.34 2.23 4.52
N GLY A 58 -8.11 2.99 3.45
CA GLY A 58 -9.12 3.76 2.75
C GLY A 58 -10.30 2.92 2.31
N TRP A 59 -10.01 1.79 1.69
CA TRP A 59 -11.02 0.86 1.21
C TRP A 59 -11.81 0.20 2.34
N TRP A 60 -11.11 -0.17 3.43
CA TRP A 60 -11.74 -0.76 4.60
C TRP A 60 -12.68 0.22 5.30
N LEU A 61 -12.22 1.46 5.52
CA LEU A 61 -13.04 2.48 6.18
C LEU A 61 -14.24 2.88 5.32
N ALA A 62 -14.04 3.02 4.01
CA ALA A 62 -15.12 3.30 3.07
C ALA A 62 -16.26 2.27 3.17
N LYS A 63 -15.93 0.98 3.22
CA LYS A 63 -16.93 -0.11 3.33
C LYS A 63 -17.62 -0.19 4.70
N ARG A 64 -17.02 0.36 5.75
CA ARG A 64 -17.63 0.42 7.09
C ARG A 64 -18.78 1.43 7.16
N ILE A 65 -18.81 2.41 6.27
CA ILE A 65 -19.87 3.42 6.23
C ILE A 65 -21.05 2.82 5.47
N LYS A 66 -22.07 2.33 6.21
CA LYS A 66 -23.25 1.65 5.65
C LYS A 66 -24.19 2.55 4.83
N LYS A 67 -24.00 3.86 4.88
CA LYS A 67 -24.86 4.86 4.24
C LYS A 67 -24.07 5.58 3.15
N GLU A 68 -24.40 5.30 1.90
CA GLU A 68 -23.89 6.05 0.75
C GLU A 68 -24.66 7.36 0.67
N TYR A 69 -24.06 8.44 1.19
CA TYR A 69 -24.64 9.78 1.11
C TYR A 69 -24.28 10.50 -0.20
N VAL A 70 -23.23 10.04 -0.89
CA VAL A 70 -22.65 10.71 -2.08
C VAL A 70 -22.20 9.66 -3.12
N PRO A 71 -22.39 9.90 -4.43
CA PRO A 71 -21.76 9.05 -5.44
C PRO A 71 -20.23 9.07 -5.30
N PHE A 72 -19.58 7.92 -5.53
CA PHE A 72 -18.11 7.74 -5.39
C PHE A 72 -17.52 7.91 -3.98
N GLN A 73 -18.33 7.76 -2.93
CA GLN A 73 -17.89 7.86 -1.52
C GLN A 73 -16.66 6.98 -1.19
N LEU A 74 -16.52 5.83 -1.85
CA LEU A 74 -15.38 4.93 -1.68
C LEU A 74 -14.07 5.54 -2.18
N VAL A 75 -14.08 6.13 -3.38
CA VAL A 75 -12.90 6.77 -3.96
C VAL A 75 -12.55 8.00 -3.14
N LEU A 76 -13.56 8.79 -2.78
CA LEU A 76 -13.37 10.01 -2.00
C LEU A 76 -12.80 9.72 -0.61
N ALA A 77 -13.32 8.71 0.09
CA ALA A 77 -12.80 8.28 1.40
C ALA A 77 -11.37 7.75 1.28
N SER A 78 -11.08 6.93 0.27
CA SER A 78 -9.72 6.41 0.06
C SER A 78 -8.71 7.51 -0.30
N ALA A 79 -9.09 8.45 -1.16
CA ALA A 79 -8.27 9.59 -1.53
C ALA A 79 -8.05 10.53 -0.34
N PHE A 80 -9.07 10.76 0.48
CA PHE A 80 -8.96 11.57 1.68
C PHE A 80 -8.00 10.96 2.71
N ILE A 81 -8.06 9.64 2.91
CA ILE A 81 -7.16 8.92 3.82
C ILE A 81 -5.73 8.90 3.26
N PHE A 82 -5.58 8.67 1.96
CA PHE A 82 -4.28 8.75 1.28
C PHE A 82 -3.65 10.13 1.45
N LEU A 83 -4.42 11.19 1.20
CA LEU A 83 -3.96 12.56 1.30
C LEU A 83 -3.61 12.94 2.75
N THR A 84 -4.47 12.57 3.72
CA THR A 84 -4.20 12.83 5.15
C THR A 84 -3.08 11.98 5.72
N THR A 85 -2.70 10.85 5.09
CA THR A 85 -1.54 10.05 5.50
C THR A 85 -0.25 10.58 4.89
N ILE A 86 -0.26 10.98 3.61
CA ILE A 86 0.94 11.35 2.89
C ILE A 86 1.37 12.78 3.16
N LEU A 87 0.45 13.75 3.18
CA LEU A 87 0.79 15.15 3.46
C LEU A 87 1.59 15.34 4.76
N PRO A 88 1.19 14.77 5.91
CA PRO A 88 1.96 14.92 7.13
C PRO A 88 3.25 14.11 7.14
N THR A 89 3.39 13.09 6.28
CA THR A 89 4.61 12.25 6.23
C THR A 89 5.71 12.88 5.37
N ILE A 90 5.36 13.67 4.35
CA ILE A 90 6.32 14.42 3.51
C ILE A 90 7.38 15.19 4.30
N PRO A 91 7.06 15.98 5.35
CA PRO A 91 8.08 16.72 6.10
C PRO A 91 9.00 15.82 6.94
N PHE A 92 8.58 14.61 7.30
CA PHE A 92 9.41 13.67 8.08
C PHE A 92 10.42 12.91 7.22
N MET A 93 10.16 12.80 5.91
CA MET A 93 11.05 12.15 4.94
C MET A 93 11.22 13.05 3.72
N PRO A 94 12.04 14.13 3.81
CA PRO A 94 12.33 15.01 2.68
C PRO A 94 13.27 14.31 1.69
N ALA A 95 12.81 13.22 1.06
CA ALA A 95 13.50 12.49 0.02
C ALA A 95 13.28 13.16 -1.34
N ILE A 96 13.90 14.32 -1.51
CA ILE A 96 13.83 15.08 -2.76
C ILE A 96 14.77 14.41 -3.77
N SER A 97 14.22 13.53 -4.60
CA SER A 97 14.95 12.96 -5.73
C SER A 97 14.60 13.70 -7.00
N PHE A 98 15.59 13.99 -7.83
CA PHE A 98 15.40 14.66 -9.11
C PHE A 98 15.00 13.62 -10.16
N VAL A 99 13.71 13.33 -10.29
CA VAL A 99 13.22 12.45 -11.36
C VAL A 99 12.99 13.27 -12.62
N TYR A 100 13.87 13.11 -13.61
CA TYR A 100 13.72 13.73 -14.93
C TYR A 100 12.66 12.97 -15.73
N ILE A 101 11.51 13.60 -15.99
CA ILE A 101 10.43 13.01 -16.80
C ILE A 101 10.44 13.70 -18.17
N PRO A 102 11.00 13.07 -19.23
CA PRO A 102 11.12 13.69 -20.56
C PRO A 102 9.79 13.79 -21.33
N TRP A 103 8.68 13.30 -20.78
CA TRP A 103 7.41 13.11 -21.51
C TRP A 103 6.41 14.27 -21.42
N PHE A 104 6.59 15.23 -20.48
CA PHE A 104 5.58 16.27 -20.21
C PHE A 104 6.13 17.71 -20.15
N GLY A 105 7.37 17.97 -20.57
CA GLY A 105 7.92 19.33 -20.54
C GLY A 105 9.01 19.58 -21.58
N GLU A 106 9.07 20.82 -22.08
CA GLU A 106 10.23 21.35 -22.78
C GLU A 106 11.51 21.11 -21.98
N TYR A 107 12.61 20.89 -22.72
CA TYR A 107 13.97 20.73 -22.19
C TYR A 107 14.25 21.74 -21.06
N GLY A 108 14.40 21.26 -19.82
CA GLY A 108 14.93 22.05 -18.70
C GLY A 108 14.09 22.12 -17.42
N LEU A 109 12.85 21.63 -17.42
CA LEU A 109 12.04 21.58 -16.19
C LEU A 109 12.32 20.30 -15.39
N VAL A 110 13.34 20.35 -14.53
CA VAL A 110 13.60 19.30 -13.53
C VAL A 110 12.51 19.41 -12.46
N TYR A 111 11.42 18.66 -12.60
CA TYR A 111 10.40 18.60 -11.56
C TYR A 111 10.99 17.88 -10.35
N THR A 112 11.08 18.58 -9.21
CA THR A 112 11.44 18.00 -7.92
C THR A 112 10.26 17.16 -7.41
N LEU A 113 10.12 15.95 -7.95
CA LEU A 113 9.13 14.99 -7.49
C LEU A 113 9.71 14.20 -6.33
N ASN A 114 9.07 14.31 -5.17
CA ASN A 114 9.50 13.58 -3.97
C ASN A 114 9.44 12.07 -4.24
N SER A 115 10.56 11.35 -4.05
CA SER A 115 10.65 9.90 -4.28
C SER A 115 9.62 9.14 -3.46
N PHE A 116 9.34 9.65 -2.25
CA PHE A 116 8.32 9.11 -1.38
C PHE A 116 6.92 9.18 -2.01
N LEU A 117 6.60 10.31 -2.66
CA LEU A 117 5.30 10.51 -3.28
C LEU A 117 5.12 9.56 -4.48
N LEU A 118 6.15 9.45 -5.32
CA LEU A 118 6.16 8.49 -6.44
C LEU A 118 6.03 7.05 -5.95
N GLY A 119 6.77 6.68 -4.91
CA GLY A 119 6.65 5.38 -4.26
C GLY A 119 5.23 5.13 -3.76
N SER A 120 4.62 6.09 -3.07
CA SER A 120 3.26 5.97 -2.54
C SER A 120 2.19 5.79 -3.62
N LEU A 121 2.34 6.48 -4.76
CA LEU A 121 1.48 6.33 -5.93
C LEU A 121 1.66 4.95 -6.58
N LEU A 122 2.88 4.45 -6.69
CA LEU A 122 3.15 3.10 -7.18
C LEU A 122 2.55 2.04 -6.26
N GLY A 123 2.75 2.15 -4.95
CA GLY A 123 2.15 1.23 -3.98
C GLY A 123 0.63 1.22 -4.03
N ALA A 124 0.02 2.41 -4.18
CA ALA A 124 -1.40 2.56 -4.41
C ALA A 124 -1.86 1.84 -5.71
N ALA A 125 -1.16 2.05 -6.82
CA ALA A 125 -1.47 1.40 -8.09
C ALA A 125 -1.36 -0.14 -8.01
N VAL A 126 -0.35 -0.65 -7.31
CA VAL A 126 -0.16 -2.11 -7.08
C VAL A 126 -1.34 -2.70 -6.30
N VAL A 127 -1.80 -2.03 -5.24
CA VAL A 127 -2.96 -2.48 -4.46
C VAL A 127 -4.24 -2.51 -5.29
N LEU A 128 -4.43 -1.52 -6.18
CA LEU A 128 -5.56 -1.50 -7.11
C LEU A 128 -5.49 -2.62 -8.14
N ALA A 129 -4.30 -2.99 -8.61
CA ALA A 129 -4.07 -4.06 -9.59
C ALA A 129 -4.16 -5.48 -8.97
N ALA A 130 -3.84 -5.63 -7.69
CA ALA A 130 -3.80 -6.92 -6.99
C ALA A 130 -5.10 -7.76 -7.07
N PRO A 131 -6.33 -7.22 -6.90
CA PRO A 131 -7.56 -8.01 -7.06
C PRO A 131 -7.84 -8.44 -8.51
N PHE A 132 -7.27 -7.75 -9.51
CA PHE A 132 -7.33 -8.19 -10.91
C PHE A 132 -6.36 -9.34 -11.16
N ALA A 133 -5.13 -9.23 -10.64
CA ALA A 133 -4.12 -10.30 -10.71
C ALA A 133 -4.63 -11.60 -10.04
N SER A 134 -5.26 -11.48 -8.87
CA SER A 134 -5.87 -12.61 -8.17
C SER A 134 -6.98 -13.29 -8.99
N ARG A 135 -7.85 -12.51 -9.63
CA ARG A 135 -8.92 -13.04 -10.50
C ARG A 135 -8.39 -13.69 -11.78
N LEU A 136 -7.34 -13.13 -12.39
CA LEU A 136 -6.67 -13.73 -13.55
C LEU A 136 -6.04 -15.07 -13.19
N LEU A 137 -5.36 -15.14 -12.04
CA LEU A 137 -4.73 -16.36 -11.56
C LEU A 137 -5.76 -17.46 -11.25
N ASN A 138 -6.92 -17.09 -10.68
CA ASN A 138 -8.01 -18.04 -10.43
C ASN A 138 -8.63 -18.59 -11.72
N ARG A 139 -8.76 -17.78 -12.78
CA ARG A 139 -9.23 -18.25 -14.10
C ARG A 139 -8.27 -19.27 -14.73
N MET A 140 -6.97 -19.16 -14.46
CA MET A 140 -5.97 -20.09 -14.99
C MET A 140 -5.84 -21.38 -14.17
N ARG A 141 -6.13 -21.36 -12.86
CA ARG A 141 -5.96 -22.52 -11.95
C ARG A 141 -7.22 -23.30 -11.64
N GLY A 142 -8.39 -22.85 -12.06
CA GLY A 142 -9.63 -23.65 -12.05
C GLY A 142 -10.35 -23.78 -10.70
N ASP A 143 -9.76 -23.38 -9.56
CA ASP A 143 -10.51 -23.21 -8.32
C ASP A 143 -9.76 -22.39 -7.24
N ILE A 144 -10.51 -21.83 -6.29
CA ILE A 144 -9.99 -21.00 -5.19
C ILE A 144 -9.50 -21.92 -4.06
N ALA A 145 -8.25 -22.39 -4.14
CA ALA A 145 -7.73 -23.40 -3.21
C ALA A 145 -7.45 -22.88 -1.78
N PHE A 146 -7.40 -21.57 -1.52
CA PHE A 146 -7.01 -21.03 -0.22
C PHE A 146 -7.85 -19.83 0.28
N PRO A 147 -8.33 -19.84 1.54
CA PRO A 147 -9.14 -18.77 2.13
C PRO A 147 -8.41 -17.41 2.24
N TYR A 148 -7.08 -17.38 2.15
CA TYR A 148 -6.24 -16.18 2.25
C TYR A 148 -5.51 -15.80 0.95
N GLN A 149 -5.88 -16.40 -0.18
CA GLN A 149 -5.14 -16.23 -1.43
C GLN A 149 -5.03 -14.75 -1.87
N GLY A 150 -6.10 -13.96 -1.73
CA GLY A 150 -6.06 -12.54 -2.06
C GLY A 150 -5.04 -11.74 -1.25
N MET A 151 -4.92 -12.04 0.05
CA MET A 151 -3.95 -11.39 0.92
C MET A 151 -2.51 -11.79 0.56
N VAL A 152 -2.26 -13.10 0.39
CA VAL A 152 -0.94 -13.61 0.02
C VAL A 152 -0.50 -13.00 -1.31
N VAL A 153 -1.39 -12.95 -2.31
CA VAL A 153 -1.09 -12.33 -3.60
C VAL A 153 -0.82 -10.83 -3.45
N THR A 154 -1.62 -10.09 -2.67
CA THR A 154 -1.39 -8.65 -2.47
C THR A 154 -0.03 -8.37 -1.82
N LEU A 155 0.31 -9.08 -0.74
CA LEU A 155 1.57 -8.88 -0.03
C LEU A 155 2.77 -9.35 -0.87
N ALA A 156 2.65 -10.50 -1.53
CA ALA A 156 3.70 -11.00 -2.41
C ALA A 156 3.97 -10.04 -3.58
N LEU A 157 2.90 -9.47 -4.18
CA LEU A 157 3.04 -8.51 -5.27
C LEU A 157 3.69 -7.21 -4.79
N LEU A 158 3.30 -6.72 -3.61
CA LEU A 158 3.91 -5.54 -2.98
C LEU A 158 5.40 -5.73 -2.71
N VAL A 159 5.77 -6.86 -2.11
CA VAL A 159 7.18 -7.20 -1.85
C VAL A 159 7.95 -7.37 -3.16
N ALA A 160 7.38 -8.04 -4.17
CA ALA A 160 8.02 -8.19 -5.47
C ALA A 160 8.30 -6.85 -6.14
N VAL A 161 7.34 -5.92 -6.13
CA VAL A 161 7.54 -4.58 -6.69
C VAL A 161 8.54 -3.77 -5.88
N ALA A 162 8.47 -3.82 -4.55
CA ALA A 162 9.45 -3.17 -3.67
C ALA A 162 10.88 -3.64 -3.96
N VAL A 163 11.08 -4.96 -4.08
CA VAL A 163 12.40 -5.54 -4.41
C VAL A 163 12.85 -5.15 -5.81
N LEU A 164 11.98 -5.22 -6.81
CA LEU A 164 12.31 -4.82 -8.19
C LEU A 164 12.74 -3.35 -8.27
N VAL A 165 12.05 -2.49 -7.55
CA VAL A 165 12.35 -1.06 -7.50
C VAL A 165 13.69 -0.81 -6.83
N GLU A 166 13.99 -1.51 -5.74
CA GLU A 166 15.28 -1.40 -5.06
C GLU A 166 16.45 -1.86 -5.94
N PHE A 167 16.25 -2.88 -6.78
CA PHE A 167 17.29 -3.33 -7.74
C PHE A 167 17.51 -2.38 -8.91
N VAL A 168 16.56 -1.49 -9.21
CA VAL A 168 16.65 -0.53 -10.33
C VAL A 168 17.34 0.77 -9.90
N ILE A 169 17.33 1.09 -8.60
CA ILE A 169 17.93 2.29 -8.01
C ILE A 169 19.35 1.98 -7.55
#